data_AF-A0A7S0BEK8-F1
#
_entry.id   AF-A0A7S0BEK8-F1
#
_cell.length_a   1.000
_cell.length_b   1.000
_cell.length_c   1.000
_cell.angle_alpha   90.00
_cell.angle_beta   90.00
_cell.angle_gamma   90.00
#
_symmetry.space_group_name_H-M   'P 1'
#
loop_
_entity.id
_entity.type
_entity.pdbx_description
1 polymer ?
#
loop_
_entity_poly.entity_id
_entity_poly.type
_entity_poly.pdbx_seq_one_letter_code
_entity_poly.pdbx_strand_id
1 'polypeptide(L)'
;CATGVVLRASLNVHMFAGGSTFGLYNGAMIDSKTQKHYPYVSGHDYDGIVDEVKNLRRVKYEIVAGVLSSQGFSWVPETLEEFSITTSDYVKVLELEHHVPLLDVLDVASPYEPVRSEHPLHMERVNGASLEFVL
;
A
#
# COMPACT_ATOMS: atom_id res chain seq x y z
N CYS A 1 -1.51 -29.25 -33.25
CA CYS A 1 -1.14 -27.97 -33.90
C CYS A 1 -2.09 -26.91 -33.35
N ALA A 2 -1.75 -26.27 -32.23
CA ALA A 2 -2.53 -25.15 -31.72
C ALA A 2 -2.01 -23.90 -32.43
N THR A 3 -2.73 -23.45 -33.44
CA THR A 3 -2.57 -22.13 -34.06
C THR A 3 -2.98 -21.08 -33.04
N GLY A 4 -2.08 -20.80 -32.10
CA GLY A 4 -2.25 -19.75 -31.11
C GLY A 4 -2.23 -18.40 -31.80
N VAL A 5 -3.35 -17.69 -31.73
CA VAL A 5 -3.43 -16.28 -32.10
C VAL A 5 -2.40 -15.54 -31.25
N VAL A 6 -1.27 -15.14 -31.86
CA VAL A 6 -0.32 -14.23 -31.22
C VAL A 6 -0.97 -12.85 -31.22
N LEU A 7 -1.67 -12.53 -30.14
CA LEU A 7 -2.18 -11.19 -29.91
C LEU A 7 -0.98 -10.24 -29.81
N ARG A 8 -0.85 -9.30 -30.76
CA ARG A 8 0.13 -8.21 -30.71
C ARG A 8 -0.33 -7.15 -29.70
N ALA A 9 -0.54 -7.56 -28.45
CA ALA A 9 -0.99 -6.72 -27.36
C ALA A 9 0.21 -6.19 -26.56
N SER A 10 0.07 -4.97 -26.06
CA SER A 10 0.94 -4.45 -25.00
C SER A 10 0.32 -4.80 -23.65
N LEU A 11 1.14 -5.11 -22.66
CA LEU A 11 0.71 -5.47 -21.31
C LEU A 11 1.37 -4.56 -20.26
N ASN A 12 0.66 -4.34 -19.16
CA ASN A 12 1.19 -3.71 -17.95
C ASN A 12 1.01 -4.68 -16.79
N VAL A 13 2.09 -5.01 -16.08
CA VAL A 13 2.05 -5.90 -14.92
C VAL A 13 1.68 -5.09 -13.68
N HIS A 14 0.46 -5.25 -13.20
CA HIS A 14 -0.07 -4.51 -12.06
C HIS A 14 -0.34 -5.45 -10.87
N MET A 15 0.40 -5.39 -9.76
CA MET A 15 1.59 -4.58 -9.49
C MET A 15 2.88 -5.37 -9.77
N PHE A 16 3.85 -4.75 -10.46
CA PHE A 16 5.21 -5.28 -10.51
C PHE A 16 5.88 -5.18 -9.12
N ALA A 17 5.78 -4.00 -8.50
CA ALA A 17 6.16 -3.74 -7.12
C ALA A 17 5.01 -2.98 -6.47
N GLY A 18 4.46 -3.49 -5.37
CA GLY A 18 3.32 -2.89 -4.70
C GLY A 18 3.70 -1.79 -3.70
N GLY A 19 4.53 -2.12 -2.71
CA GLY A 19 5.04 -1.20 -1.69
C GLY A 19 4.16 -1.12 -0.44
N SER A 20 4.03 0.07 0.13
CA SER A 20 3.26 0.34 1.35
C SER A 20 2.43 1.59 1.18
N THR A 21 1.27 1.62 1.83
CA THR A 21 0.46 2.83 1.97
C THR A 21 0.69 3.43 3.36
N PHE A 22 1.52 4.48 3.42
CA PHE A 22 1.86 5.16 4.67
C PHE A 22 0.75 6.10 5.15
N GLY A 23 0.74 6.43 6.44
CA GLY A 23 -0.25 7.35 7.01
C GLY A 23 -1.68 6.85 6.80
N LEU A 24 -2.57 7.75 6.39
CA LEU A 24 -4.00 7.48 6.16
C LEU A 24 -4.37 7.43 4.68
N TYR A 25 -3.40 7.16 3.79
CA TYR A 25 -3.65 7.12 2.34
C TYR A 25 -4.33 5.82 1.87
N ASN A 26 -4.71 4.92 2.79
CA ASN A 26 -5.30 3.64 2.42
C ASN A 26 -6.72 3.81 1.89
N GLY A 27 -7.03 3.09 0.81
CA GLY A 27 -8.39 3.03 0.27
C GLY A 27 -9.31 2.14 1.09
N ALA A 28 -10.54 1.99 0.60
CA ALA A 28 -11.51 1.05 1.13
C ALA A 28 -12.40 0.53 0.00
N MET A 29 -13.00 -0.64 0.21
CA MET A 29 -14.03 -1.21 -0.64
C MET A 29 -15.36 -1.24 0.11
N ILE A 30 -16.46 -1.04 -0.64
CA ILE A 30 -17.81 -1.27 -0.14
C ILE A 30 -18.39 -2.48 -0.88
N ASP A 31 -18.87 -3.46 -0.13
CA ASP A 31 -19.64 -4.57 -0.70
C ASP A 31 -21.00 -4.05 -1.15
N SER A 32 -21.28 -4.12 -2.46
CA SER A 32 -22.51 -3.59 -3.04
C SER A 32 -23.79 -4.27 -2.57
N LYS A 33 -23.71 -5.52 -2.09
CA LYS A 33 -24.86 -6.28 -1.58
C LYS A 33 -25.08 -6.06 -0.10
N THR A 34 -24.01 -6.09 0.70
CA THR A 34 -24.10 -6.00 2.17
C THR A 34 -23.92 -4.58 2.70
N GLN A 35 -23.49 -3.64 1.85
CA GLN A 35 -23.11 -2.26 2.21
C GLN A 35 -22.03 -2.19 3.31
N LYS A 36 -21.28 -3.28 3.51
CA LYS A 36 -20.21 -3.34 4.49
C LYS A 36 -18.93 -2.72 3.94
N HIS A 37 -18.28 -1.91 4.76
CA HIS A 37 -17.00 -1.27 4.46
C HIS A 37 -15.82 -2.18 4.84
N TYR A 38 -14.83 -2.24 3.95
CA TYR A 38 -13.59 -3.00 4.12
C TYR A 38 -12.40 -2.07 3.84
N PRO A 39 -11.77 -1.49 4.87
CA PRO A 39 -10.57 -0.69 4.67
C PRO A 39 -9.41 -1.57 4.19
N TYR A 40 -8.60 -1.07 3.27
CA TYR A 40 -7.37 -1.74 2.91
C TYR A 40 -6.33 -1.58 4.03
N VAL A 41 -5.51 -2.61 4.21
CA VAL A 41 -4.38 -2.60 5.14
C VAL A 41 -3.25 -1.73 4.59
N SER A 42 -2.33 -1.30 5.47
CA SER A 42 -1.17 -0.48 5.07
C SER A 42 -0.19 -1.24 4.18
N GLY A 43 -0.02 -2.55 4.40
CA GLY A 43 0.81 -3.40 3.57
C GLY A 43 0.24 -3.48 2.15
N HIS A 44 0.98 -2.98 1.18
CA HIS A 44 0.56 -2.96 -0.22
C HIS A 44 1.46 -3.86 -1.08
N ASP A 45 1.98 -4.96 -0.51
CA ASP A 45 2.82 -5.96 -1.17
C ASP A 45 2.25 -6.46 -2.50
N TYR A 46 0.91 -6.58 -2.56
CA TYR A 46 0.14 -7.01 -3.73
C TYR A 46 0.48 -8.43 -4.23
N ASP A 47 1.30 -9.17 -3.47
CA ASP A 47 1.97 -10.38 -3.96
C ASP A 47 2.64 -10.10 -5.32
N GLY A 48 3.27 -8.93 -5.46
CA GLY A 48 3.95 -8.48 -6.66
C GLY A 48 5.20 -9.30 -6.99
N ILE A 49 5.85 -8.99 -8.12
CA ILE A 49 7.16 -9.58 -8.46
C ILE A 49 8.22 -9.11 -7.46
N VAL A 50 8.07 -7.90 -6.96
CA VAL A 50 8.85 -7.33 -5.87
C VAL A 50 7.94 -7.16 -4.66
N ASP A 51 8.40 -7.62 -3.50
CA ASP A 51 7.67 -7.55 -2.24
C ASP A 51 7.66 -6.12 -1.65
N GLU A 52 6.90 -5.92 -0.56
CA GLU A 52 6.76 -4.63 0.12
C GLU A 52 8.11 -4.00 0.55
N VAL A 53 9.07 -4.83 0.99
CA VAL A 53 10.40 -4.40 1.45
C VAL A 53 11.45 -4.44 0.34
N LYS A 54 11.03 -4.53 -0.93
CA LYS A 54 11.86 -4.49 -2.14
C LYS A 54 12.69 -5.74 -2.41
N ASN A 55 12.37 -6.89 -1.80
CA ASN A 55 12.97 -8.16 -2.20
C ASN A 55 12.28 -8.71 -3.45
N LEU A 56 13.08 -9.30 -4.34
CA LEU A 56 12.58 -9.95 -5.53
C LEU A 56 11.99 -11.33 -5.22
N ARG A 57 10.74 -11.59 -5.62
CA ARG A 57 10.14 -12.93 -5.64
C ARG A 57 10.61 -13.70 -6.87
N ARG A 58 11.78 -14.35 -6.73
CA ARG A 58 12.49 -15.07 -7.82
C ARG A 58 11.58 -15.87 -8.75
N VAL A 59 10.72 -16.72 -8.20
CA VAL A 59 9.82 -17.59 -9.00
C VAL A 59 8.91 -16.78 -9.93
N LYS A 60 8.32 -15.69 -9.46
CA LYS A 60 7.44 -14.85 -10.31
C LYS A 60 8.24 -14.09 -11.35
N TYR A 61 9.40 -13.57 -10.98
CA TYR A 61 10.29 -12.89 -11.90
C TYR A 61 10.73 -13.82 -13.04
N GLU A 62 11.22 -15.01 -12.73
CA GLU A 62 11.74 -15.97 -13.71
C GLU A 62 10.67 -16.41 -14.71
N ILE A 63 9.43 -16.61 -14.26
CA ILE A 63 8.29 -16.93 -15.14
C ILE A 63 8.04 -15.77 -16.11
N VAL A 64 7.95 -14.54 -15.61
CA VAL A 64 7.66 -13.36 -16.44
C VAL A 64 8.81 -13.08 -17.40
N ALA A 65 10.06 -13.17 -16.92
CA ALA A 65 11.25 -13.01 -17.73
C ALA A 65 11.32 -14.07 -18.83
N GLY A 66 11.06 -15.34 -18.53
CA GLY A 66 11.04 -16.43 -19.50
C GLY A 66 9.99 -16.21 -20.60
N VAL A 67 8.79 -15.74 -20.24
CA VAL A 67 7.75 -15.38 -21.22
C VAL A 67 8.25 -14.25 -22.13
N LEU A 68 8.80 -13.17 -21.56
CA LEU A 68 9.30 -12.04 -22.36
C LEU A 68 10.47 -12.44 -23.27
N SER A 69 11.43 -13.21 -22.78
CA SER A 69 12.53 -13.74 -23.58
C SER A 69 12.03 -14.61 -24.74
N SER A 70 11.00 -15.45 -24.51
CA SER A 70 10.37 -16.24 -25.58
C SER A 70 9.73 -15.41 -26.69
N GLN A 71 9.37 -14.15 -26.39
CA GLN A 71 8.82 -13.21 -27.38
C GLN A 71 9.90 -12.36 -28.06
N GLY A 72 11.18 -12.60 -27.78
CA GLY A 72 12.31 -11.90 -28.40
C GLY A 72 12.71 -10.59 -27.70
N PHE A 73 12.25 -10.36 -26.47
CA PHE A 73 12.68 -9.18 -25.69
C PHE A 73 14.07 -9.42 -25.06
N SER A 74 15.12 -8.97 -25.77
CA SER A 74 16.53 -9.18 -25.37
C SER A 74 17.03 -8.28 -24.24
N TRP A 75 16.23 -7.32 -23.77
CA TRP A 75 16.57 -6.41 -22.68
C TRP A 75 16.27 -6.99 -21.30
N VAL A 76 15.62 -8.16 -21.22
CA VAL A 76 15.27 -8.81 -19.96
C VAL A 76 16.52 -9.48 -19.38
N PRO A 77 16.98 -9.11 -18.18
CA PRO A 77 18.12 -9.78 -17.56
C PRO A 77 17.80 -11.25 -17.27
N GLU A 78 18.63 -12.17 -17.75
CA GLU A 78 18.53 -13.60 -17.41
C GLU A 78 18.78 -13.86 -15.92
N THR A 79 19.64 -13.04 -15.32
CA THR A 79 19.99 -13.08 -13.91
C THR A 79 19.85 -11.69 -13.31
N LEU A 80 19.26 -11.63 -12.12
CA LEU A 80 19.30 -10.42 -11.29
C LEU A 80 20.34 -10.61 -10.20
N GLU A 81 21.17 -9.59 -10.00
CA GLU A 81 22.03 -9.53 -8.82
C GLU A 81 21.17 -9.62 -7.56
N GLU A 82 21.65 -10.34 -6.56
CA GLU A 82 20.95 -10.49 -5.28
C GLU A 82 20.90 -9.14 -4.58
N PHE A 83 19.77 -8.45 -4.72
CA PHE A 83 19.40 -7.36 -3.84
C PHE A 83 18.49 -7.93 -2.76
N SER A 84 19.09 -8.38 -1.66
CA SER A 84 18.35 -8.70 -0.43
C SER A 84 18.66 -7.62 0.59
N ILE A 85 17.61 -6.95 1.06
CA ILE A 85 17.74 -6.12 2.26
C ILE A 85 17.71 -7.12 3.41
N THR A 86 18.85 -7.28 4.11
CA THR A 86 18.87 -8.04 5.36
C THR A 86 18.06 -7.26 6.39
N THR A 87 16.88 -7.77 6.72
CA THR A 87 16.13 -7.29 7.87
C THR A 87 16.94 -7.62 9.11
N SER A 88 17.42 -6.60 9.84
CA SER A 88 17.95 -6.84 11.17
C SER A 88 16.77 -7.22 12.06
N ASP A 89 16.86 -8.37 12.74
CA ASP A 89 15.93 -8.72 13.80
C ASP A 89 16.08 -7.70 14.93
N TYR A 90 15.34 -6.60 14.86
CA TYR A 90 15.24 -5.65 15.96
C TYR A 90 14.33 -6.29 17.01
N VAL A 91 14.90 -7.17 17.84
CA VAL A 91 14.17 -7.95 18.88
C VAL A 91 14.01 -7.14 20.18
N LYS A 92 14.37 -5.85 20.20
CA LYS A 92 14.22 -5.06 21.42
C LYS A 92 12.77 -4.66 21.59
N VAL A 93 12.08 -5.34 22.51
CA VAL A 93 10.81 -4.85 23.07
C VAL A 93 11.10 -3.48 23.69
N LEU A 94 10.46 -2.45 23.16
CA LEU A 94 10.51 -1.11 23.71
C LEU A 94 9.35 -0.97 24.70
N GLU A 95 9.67 -0.83 25.98
CA GLU A 95 8.68 -0.45 27.00
C GLU A 95 8.27 1.01 26.77
N LEU A 96 6.98 1.25 26.57
CA LEU A 96 6.44 2.60 26.44
C LEU A 96 6.17 3.17 27.84
N GLU A 97 7.09 3.99 28.34
CA GLU A 97 7.01 4.53 29.72
C GLU A 97 6.06 5.72 29.88
N HIS A 98 5.77 6.43 28.78
CA HIS A 98 4.97 7.64 28.78
C HIS A 98 3.73 7.49 27.91
N HIS A 99 2.60 7.97 28.42
CA HIS A 99 1.33 8.06 27.70
C HIS A 99 0.63 9.36 28.07
N VAL A 100 -0.18 9.87 27.15
CA VAL A 100 -1.06 11.01 27.41
C VAL A 100 -2.39 10.77 26.72
N PRO A 101 -3.53 10.96 27.41
CA PRO A 101 -4.84 10.88 26.78
C PRO A 101 -4.99 11.96 25.71
N LEU A 102 -5.57 11.62 24.56
CA LEU A 102 -5.78 12.56 23.46
C LEU A 102 -6.58 13.81 23.89
N LEU A 103 -7.57 13.63 24.76
CA LEU A 103 -8.41 14.72 25.26
C LEU A 103 -7.65 15.72 26.14
N ASP A 104 -6.55 15.30 26.78
CA ASP A 104 -5.75 16.15 27.65
C ASP A 104 -4.76 17.03 26.86
N VAL A 105 -4.61 16.78 25.55
CA VAL A 105 -3.66 17.48 24.68
C VAL A 105 -4.34 18.20 23.51
N LEU A 106 -5.66 18.42 23.56
CA LEU A 106 -6.38 19.08 22.46
C LEU A 106 -5.87 20.49 22.18
N ASP A 107 -5.46 21.24 23.21
CA ASP A 107 -4.88 22.58 23.06
C ASP A 107 -3.59 22.57 22.21
N VAL A 108 -2.89 21.42 22.16
CA VAL A 108 -1.67 21.21 21.37
C VAL A 108 -1.97 20.53 20.04
N ALA A 109 -2.82 19.50 20.04
CA ALA A 109 -3.14 18.69 18.86
C ALA A 109 -4.11 19.39 17.89
N SER A 110 -4.99 20.25 18.41
CA SER A 110 -5.95 21.05 17.66
C SER A 110 -5.89 22.50 18.14
N PRO A 111 -4.83 23.26 17.77
CA PRO A 111 -4.59 24.61 18.29
C PRO A 111 -5.57 25.67 17.76
N TYR A 112 -6.58 25.27 16.99
CA TYR A 112 -7.60 26.14 16.41
C TYR A 112 -8.89 26.06 17.21
N GLU A 113 -9.70 27.12 17.11
CA GLU A 113 -11.02 27.16 17.73
C GLU A 113 -11.93 26.02 17.22
N PRO A 114 -12.65 25.32 18.13
CA PRO A 114 -13.59 24.28 17.74
C PRO A 114 -14.69 24.81 16.83
N VAL A 115 -14.97 24.08 15.74
CA VAL A 115 -16.06 24.41 14.83
C VAL A 115 -17.39 24.08 15.50
N ARG A 116 -18.20 25.11 15.79
CA ARG A 116 -19.54 24.94 16.37
C ARG A 116 -20.60 24.90 15.28
N SER A 117 -21.50 23.93 15.37
CA SER A 117 -22.61 23.72 14.43
C SER A 117 -23.85 23.22 15.17
N GLU A 118 -25.03 23.51 14.65
CA GLU A 118 -26.31 23.00 15.16
C GLU A 118 -26.42 21.47 14.96
N HIS A 119 -25.77 20.95 13.92
CA HIS A 119 -25.77 19.52 13.57
C HIS A 119 -24.34 19.02 13.33
N PRO A 120 -24.07 17.72 13.56
CA PRO A 120 -22.78 17.12 13.25
C PRO A 120 -22.40 17.35 11.79
N LEU A 121 -21.13 17.71 11.57
CA LEU A 121 -20.58 17.94 10.24
C LEU A 121 -19.71 16.76 9.82
N HIS A 122 -19.64 16.52 8.51
CA HIS A 122 -18.58 15.69 7.95
C HIS A 122 -17.22 16.36 8.14
N MET A 123 -16.15 15.57 8.30
CA MET A 123 -14.81 16.08 8.60
C MET A 123 -14.29 17.06 7.53
N GLU A 124 -14.68 16.88 6.27
CA GLU A 124 -14.31 17.74 5.15
C GLU A 124 -14.87 19.16 5.29
N ARG A 125 -15.88 19.35 6.16
CA ARG A 125 -16.46 20.66 6.48
C ARG A 125 -15.92 21.25 7.78
N VAL A 126 -15.09 20.50 8.52
CA VAL A 126 -14.38 20.97 9.72
C VAL A 126 -12.99 21.41 9.28
N ASN A 127 -12.87 22.69 8.93
CA ASN A 127 -11.62 23.31 8.44
C ASN A 127 -10.97 22.63 7.22
N GLY A 128 -11.72 21.84 6.45
CA GLY A 128 -11.18 21.14 5.27
C GLY A 128 -10.31 19.93 5.62
N ALA A 129 -10.47 19.37 6.82
CA ALA A 129 -9.76 18.16 7.23
C ALA A 129 -10.05 17.00 6.25
N SER A 130 -8.99 16.31 5.80
CA SER A 130 -9.09 15.28 4.75
C SER A 130 -8.51 13.93 5.15
N LEU A 131 -7.47 13.90 5.99
CA LEU A 131 -6.77 12.66 6.40
C LEU A 131 -6.37 12.74 7.86
N GLU A 132 -7.36 12.78 8.76
CA GLU A 132 -7.17 13.07 10.19
C GLU A 132 -8.27 12.46 11.06
N PHE A 133 -8.10 12.57 12.39
CA PHE A 133 -9.14 12.30 13.36
C PHE A 133 -9.81 13.62 13.78
N VAL A 134 -11.14 13.67 13.78
CA VAL A 134 -11.92 14.82 14.25
C VAL A 134 -12.70 14.43 15.50
N LEU A 135 -12.65 15.27 16.51
CA LEU A 135 -13.35 15.13 17.79
C LEU A 135 -14.47 16.16 17.91
#